data_AF-A0A7C3FRJ3-F1
#
_entry.id   AF-A0A7C3FRJ3-F1
#
_cell.length_a   1.000
_cell.length_b   1.000
_cell.length_c   1.000
_cell.angle_alpha   90.00
_cell.angle_beta   90.00
_cell.angle_gamma   90.00
#
_symmetry.space_group_name_H-M   'P 1'
#
loop_
_entity.id
_entity.type
_entity.pdbx_description
1 polymer ?
#
loop_
_entity_poly.entity_id
_entity_poly.type
_entity_poly.pdbx_seq_one_letter_code
_entity_poly.pdbx_strand_id
1 'polypeptide(L)'
;MKKVIYILLAIALIIALVPATAAMAGKGNGAPSGSHFNLNIIGTNDKTAPMDDNNGHRIFVKLSGNTKIYLTEGDFAVLDANGTDGNGAAFQLPNPDPDNDGVTVYSVWARAVGTPGKSATMTTGATDPGPDGIFGTADDEVVFSTESYVAVRNTGKPKFENVSRELLYIYVDLDGDGTAERYNLFNDALQDYFWSYDNNGLKVLQLRFYEISTDVEAE
;
A
#
# COMPACT_ATOMS: atom_id res chain seq x y z
N MET A 1 -13.92 31.79 -54.42
CA MET A 1 -12.89 32.13 -53.43
C MET A 1 -13.50 32.09 -52.03
N LYS A 2 -13.36 30.98 -51.31
CA LYS A 2 -13.68 30.85 -49.89
C LYS A 2 -12.49 30.15 -49.24
N LYS A 3 -11.72 30.88 -48.44
CA LYS A 3 -10.49 30.40 -47.81
C LYS A 3 -10.86 29.56 -46.59
N VAL A 4 -10.44 28.30 -46.58
CA VAL A 4 -10.53 27.39 -45.44
C VAL A 4 -9.39 27.73 -44.49
N ILE A 5 -9.71 28.01 -43.22
CA ILE A 5 -8.76 28.29 -42.15
C ILE A 5 -8.51 26.98 -41.41
N TYR A 6 -7.26 26.51 -41.38
CA TYR A 6 -6.84 25.38 -40.56
C TYR A 6 -6.46 25.89 -39.17
N ILE A 7 -7.16 25.43 -38.13
CA ILE A 7 -6.80 25.64 -36.73
C ILE A 7 -5.86 24.50 -36.33
N LEU A 8 -4.60 24.83 -36.05
CA LEU A 8 -3.63 23.91 -35.44
C LEU A 8 -3.91 23.84 -33.94
N LEU A 9 -4.30 22.66 -33.45
CA LEU A 9 -4.42 22.36 -32.03
C LEU A 9 -3.02 21.99 -31.51
N ALA A 10 -2.42 22.85 -30.68
CA ALA A 10 -1.19 22.51 -29.98
C ALA A 10 -1.56 21.79 -28.67
N ILE A 11 -1.30 20.48 -28.59
CA ILE A 11 -1.41 19.71 -27.35
C ILE A 11 -0.13 19.99 -26.55
N ALA A 12 -0.25 20.78 -25.49
CA ALA A 12 0.82 20.97 -24.51
C ALA A 12 0.91 19.71 -23.62
N LEU A 13 1.93 18.89 -23.84
CA LEU A 13 2.28 17.79 -22.96
C LEU A 13 2.95 18.38 -21.71
N ILE A 14 2.20 18.51 -20.62
CA ILE A 14 2.76 18.87 -19.31
C ILE A 14 3.49 17.62 -18.80
N ILE A 15 4.82 17.62 -18.90
CA ILE A 15 5.67 16.66 -18.21
C ILE A 15 5.73 17.14 -16.77
N ALA A 16 4.94 16.51 -15.89
CA ALA A 16 5.08 16.69 -14.46
C ALA A 16 6.49 16.23 -14.05
N LEU A 17 7.30 17.18 -13.60
CA LEU A 17 8.62 16.91 -13.06
C LEU A 17 8.41 16.41 -11.63
N VAL A 18 8.36 15.09 -11.45
CA VAL A 18 8.32 14.49 -10.11
C VAL A 18 9.65 14.82 -9.41
N PRO A 19 9.66 15.50 -8.25
CA PRO A 19 10.89 15.68 -7.49
C PRO A 19 11.40 14.30 -7.08
N ALA A 20 12.61 13.96 -7.54
CA ALA A 20 13.28 12.74 -7.12
C ALA A 20 13.64 12.87 -5.64
N THR A 21 12.84 12.24 -4.77
CA THR A 21 13.23 12.01 -3.38
C THR A 21 14.58 11.29 -3.37
N ALA A 22 15.50 11.75 -2.52
CA ALA A 22 16.87 11.28 -2.48
C ALA A 22 16.91 9.78 -2.21
N ALA A 23 17.12 8.99 -3.27
CA ALA A 23 17.26 7.56 -3.17
C ALA A 23 18.50 7.21 -2.33
N MET A 24 18.27 6.75 -1.10
CA MET A 24 19.23 5.92 -0.36
C MET A 24 19.33 4.56 -1.06
N ALA A 25 19.83 4.57 -2.31
CA ALA A 25 19.98 3.39 -3.14
C ALA A 25 21.07 2.48 -2.57
N GLY A 26 20.68 1.47 -1.80
CA GLY A 26 21.53 0.33 -1.51
C GLY A 26 21.88 -0.45 -2.78
N LYS A 27 22.99 -1.18 -2.72
CA LYS A 27 23.63 -1.84 -3.87
C LYS A 27 22.64 -2.63 -4.74
N GLY A 28 22.49 -2.22 -6.00
CA GLY A 28 22.08 -3.04 -7.16
C GLY A 28 20.71 -3.75 -7.15
N ASN A 29 19.94 -3.70 -6.07
CA ASN A 29 18.60 -4.28 -5.95
C ASN A 29 17.50 -3.23 -5.70
N GLY A 30 17.86 -1.95 -5.56
CA GLY A 30 16.93 -0.83 -5.39
C GLY A 30 16.56 -0.50 -3.93
N ALA A 31 16.81 -1.39 -2.97
CA ALA A 31 16.44 -1.15 -1.56
C ALA A 31 17.58 -0.53 -0.75
N PRO A 32 17.28 0.12 0.39
CA PRO A 32 18.29 0.51 1.37
C PRO A 32 19.12 -0.66 1.91
N SER A 33 20.26 -0.33 2.49
CA SER A 33 21.11 -1.29 3.22
C SER A 33 20.85 -1.17 4.72
N GLY A 34 20.96 -2.27 5.46
CA GLY A 34 20.78 -2.27 6.92
C GLY A 34 19.81 -3.35 7.40
N SER A 35 19.55 -3.33 8.71
CA SER A 35 18.53 -4.17 9.34
C SER A 35 17.15 -3.81 8.79
N HIS A 36 16.30 -4.81 8.60
CA HIS A 36 14.93 -4.63 8.14
C HIS A 36 14.09 -5.84 8.49
N PHE A 37 12.80 -5.60 8.74
CA PHE A 37 11.81 -6.67 8.74
C PHE A 37 11.48 -7.05 7.29
N ASN A 38 11.29 -8.34 7.02
CA ASN A 38 10.90 -8.82 5.69
C ASN A 38 9.52 -9.45 5.80
N LEU A 39 8.58 -9.07 4.94
CA LEU A 39 7.29 -9.75 4.78
C LEU A 39 7.14 -10.25 3.35
N ASN A 40 6.74 -11.51 3.17
CA ASN A 40 6.37 -12.04 1.86
C ASN A 40 4.86 -12.23 1.76
N ILE A 41 4.22 -11.58 0.79
CA ILE A 41 2.82 -11.82 0.43
C ILE A 41 2.80 -12.81 -0.74
N ILE A 42 2.23 -13.99 -0.52
CA ILE A 42 2.36 -15.15 -1.41
C ILE A 42 1.00 -15.53 -1.99
N GLY A 43 0.83 -15.35 -3.30
CA GLY A 43 -0.35 -15.78 -4.04
C GLY A 43 -0.39 -17.31 -4.18
N THR A 44 -1.44 -17.93 -3.65
CA THR A 44 -1.61 -19.40 -3.61
C THR A 44 -3.06 -19.80 -3.91
N ASN A 45 -3.26 -21.10 -4.17
CA ASN A 45 -4.57 -21.70 -3.99
C ASN A 45 -4.91 -21.73 -2.49
N ASP A 46 -6.20 -21.85 -2.20
CA ASP A 46 -6.75 -21.81 -0.85
C ASP A 46 -6.04 -22.76 0.12
N LYS A 47 -5.86 -22.27 1.34
CA LYS A 47 -5.28 -22.98 2.47
C LYS A 47 -6.39 -23.33 3.46
N THR A 48 -6.28 -24.52 4.06
CA THR A 48 -7.25 -25.02 5.04
C THR A 48 -6.71 -25.06 6.47
N ALA A 49 -5.42 -24.75 6.67
CA ALA A 49 -4.82 -24.63 7.99
C ALA A 49 -4.97 -23.17 8.47
N PRO A 50 -5.29 -22.92 9.75
CA PRO A 50 -5.49 -21.56 10.27
C PRO A 50 -4.25 -20.65 10.12
N MET A 51 -3.07 -21.13 10.51
CA MET A 51 -1.78 -20.40 10.42
C MET A 51 -1.62 -19.16 11.33
N ASP A 52 -2.32 -19.15 12.47
CA ASP A 52 -2.41 -18.06 13.46
C ASP A 52 -1.15 -17.82 14.33
N ASP A 53 -0.08 -18.61 14.15
CA ASP A 53 1.16 -18.52 14.96
C ASP A 53 2.41 -18.70 14.05
N ASN A 54 2.68 -17.72 13.18
CA ASN A 54 3.65 -17.90 12.10
C ASN A 54 4.82 -16.90 12.13
N ASN A 55 5.94 -17.36 12.70
CA ASN A 55 7.27 -16.73 12.61
C ASN A 55 7.89 -16.71 11.18
N GLY A 56 7.19 -17.22 10.17
CA GLY A 56 7.69 -17.33 8.80
C GLY A 56 7.72 -16.02 8.01
N HIS A 57 7.27 -14.91 8.61
CA HIS A 57 7.09 -13.58 8.00
C HIS A 57 6.50 -13.65 6.58
N ARG A 58 5.39 -14.39 6.47
CA ARG A 58 4.68 -14.58 5.22
C ARG A 58 3.18 -14.60 5.44
N ILE A 59 2.47 -14.03 4.49
CA ILE A 59 1.01 -14.07 4.41
C ILE A 59 0.65 -14.73 3.08
N PHE A 60 -0.27 -15.69 3.13
CA PHE A 60 -0.84 -16.33 1.96
C PHE A 60 -2.10 -15.60 1.55
N VAL A 61 -2.21 -15.26 0.27
CA VAL A 61 -3.37 -14.54 -0.28
C VAL A 61 -3.90 -15.30 -1.48
N LYS A 62 -5.14 -14.97 -1.89
CA LYS A 62 -5.72 -15.56 -3.10
C LYS A 62 -4.79 -15.28 -4.28
N LEU A 63 -4.56 -16.30 -5.12
CA LEU A 63 -3.79 -16.12 -6.35
C LEU A 63 -4.51 -15.22 -7.36
N SER A 64 -5.84 -15.16 -7.27
CA SER A 64 -6.69 -14.30 -8.10
C SER A 64 -7.80 -13.70 -7.25
N GLY A 65 -8.03 -12.39 -7.40
CA GLY A 65 -9.03 -11.63 -6.66
C GLY A 65 -8.51 -11.05 -5.35
N ASN A 66 -9.44 -10.49 -4.57
CA ASN A 66 -9.11 -9.68 -3.41
C ASN A 66 -8.98 -10.49 -2.11
N THR A 67 -7.96 -10.13 -1.33
CA THR A 67 -7.74 -10.54 0.06
C THR A 67 -7.53 -9.28 0.89
N LYS A 68 -8.26 -9.15 2.01
CA LYS A 68 -7.97 -8.16 3.05
C LYS A 68 -6.85 -8.66 3.98
N ILE A 69 -5.94 -7.77 4.32
CA ILE A 69 -4.91 -7.96 5.34
C ILE A 69 -5.14 -6.88 6.39
N TYR A 70 -5.72 -7.24 7.54
CA TYR A 70 -5.98 -6.31 8.63
C TYR A 70 -4.69 -5.88 9.29
N LEU A 71 -4.66 -4.61 9.72
CA LEU A 71 -3.50 -3.97 10.30
C LEU A 71 -3.81 -3.64 11.76
N THR A 72 -2.85 -3.93 12.63
CA THR A 72 -2.93 -3.57 14.05
C THR A 72 -1.63 -2.92 14.47
N GLU A 73 -1.72 -1.91 15.34
CA GLU A 73 -0.54 -1.22 15.84
C GLU A 73 0.30 -2.15 16.74
N GLY A 74 1.63 -2.10 16.59
CA GLY A 74 2.60 -2.73 17.50
C GLY A 74 3.86 -3.20 16.77
N ASP A 75 4.62 -4.10 17.38
CA ASP A 75 5.85 -4.61 16.74
C ASP A 75 5.52 -5.40 15.47
N PHE A 76 6.46 -5.43 14.51
CA PHE A 76 6.27 -6.18 13.26
C PHE A 76 6.03 -7.67 13.51
N ALA A 77 4.82 -8.14 13.25
CA ALA A 77 4.44 -9.55 13.43
C ALA A 77 3.35 -9.96 12.44
N VAL A 78 3.38 -11.22 11.98
CA VAL A 78 2.25 -11.80 11.24
C VAL A 78 1.34 -12.46 12.27
N LEU A 79 0.16 -11.89 12.46
CA LEU A 79 -0.83 -12.37 13.44
C LEU A 79 -1.73 -13.45 12.84
N ASP A 80 -2.03 -13.34 11.55
CA ASP A 80 -2.73 -14.36 10.79
C ASP A 80 -2.10 -14.42 9.38
N ALA A 81 -1.54 -15.58 9.04
CA ALA A 81 -0.89 -15.79 7.76
C ALA A 81 -1.83 -16.32 6.67
N ASN A 82 -3.08 -16.67 6.98
CA ASN A 82 -4.03 -17.18 6.01
C ASN A 82 -5.01 -16.08 5.59
N GLY A 83 -4.84 -15.58 4.36
CA GLY A 83 -5.77 -14.64 3.75
C GLY A 83 -6.72 -15.31 2.75
N THR A 84 -6.82 -16.65 2.80
CA THR A 84 -7.65 -17.44 1.86
C THR A 84 -8.90 -18.03 2.51
N ASP A 85 -8.97 -18.06 3.84
CA ASP A 85 -10.02 -18.61 4.69
C ASP A 85 -11.08 -17.58 5.11
N GLY A 86 -11.47 -16.70 4.20
CA GLY A 86 -12.70 -15.89 4.31
C GLY A 86 -12.70 -14.76 5.34
N ASN A 87 -12.02 -14.91 6.47
CA ASN A 87 -11.80 -13.87 7.49
C ASN A 87 -10.66 -12.91 7.10
N GLY A 88 -9.76 -13.29 6.19
CA GLY A 88 -8.63 -12.46 5.77
C GLY A 88 -7.41 -12.64 6.69
N ALA A 89 -6.27 -12.08 6.29
CA ALA A 89 -5.03 -12.19 7.05
C ALA A 89 -4.86 -11.01 8.02
N ALA A 90 -3.86 -11.06 8.90
CA ALA A 90 -3.57 -9.98 9.84
C ALA A 90 -2.06 -9.76 10.01
N PHE A 91 -1.66 -8.49 10.00
CA PHE A 91 -0.29 -8.03 10.16
C PHE A 91 -0.23 -6.92 11.20
N GLN A 92 0.76 -7.01 12.09
CA GLN A 92 1.05 -5.98 13.08
C GLN A 92 2.24 -5.15 12.61
N LEU A 93 2.16 -3.83 12.78
CA LEU A 93 3.21 -2.89 12.43
C LEU A 93 3.14 -1.61 13.29
N PRO A 94 4.25 -0.90 13.52
CA PRO A 94 4.24 0.30 14.35
C PRO A 94 3.48 1.43 13.66
N ASN A 95 3.00 2.40 14.44
CA ASN A 95 2.53 3.67 13.89
C ASN A 95 3.66 4.31 13.05
N PRO A 96 3.42 4.51 11.74
CA PRO A 96 4.47 4.99 10.84
C PRO A 96 4.80 6.46 11.07
N ASP A 97 3.89 7.26 11.61
CA ASP A 97 4.07 8.70 11.83
C ASP A 97 3.33 9.13 13.10
N PRO A 98 3.90 8.88 14.29
CA PRO A 98 3.26 9.19 15.57
C PRO A 98 3.06 10.69 15.82
N ASP A 99 3.85 11.54 15.16
CA ASP A 99 3.78 13.00 15.30
C ASP A 99 2.84 13.63 14.24
N ASN A 100 2.37 12.84 13.28
CA ASN A 100 1.51 13.23 12.16
C ASN A 100 2.08 14.43 11.37
N ASP A 101 3.39 14.46 11.17
CA ASP A 101 4.09 15.55 10.47
C ASP A 101 4.39 15.22 8.99
N GLY A 102 4.09 14.00 8.54
CA GLY A 102 4.37 13.49 7.20
C GLY A 102 5.71 12.78 7.08
N VAL A 103 6.50 12.69 8.14
CA VAL A 103 7.81 12.06 8.15
C VAL A 103 7.74 10.74 8.88
N THR A 104 7.85 9.64 8.14
CA THR A 104 7.70 8.32 8.74
C THR A 104 8.88 7.94 9.65
N VAL A 105 8.64 7.16 10.70
CA VAL A 105 9.70 6.58 11.54
C VAL A 105 10.34 5.33 10.91
N TYR A 106 9.69 4.75 9.89
CA TYR A 106 10.23 3.67 9.05
C TYR A 106 9.74 3.77 7.60
N SER A 107 10.43 3.11 6.67
CA SER A 107 10.07 3.08 5.24
C SER A 107 9.75 1.68 4.76
N VAL A 108 8.80 1.58 3.82
CA VAL A 108 8.39 0.31 3.21
C VAL A 108 8.88 0.24 1.77
N TRP A 109 9.53 -0.85 1.43
CA TRP A 109 10.07 -1.10 0.11
C TRP A 109 9.51 -2.38 -0.47
N ALA A 110 8.97 -2.30 -1.67
CA ALA A 110 8.26 -3.40 -2.31
C ALA A 110 8.94 -3.86 -3.59
N ARG A 111 8.85 -5.17 -3.90
CA ARG A 111 9.12 -5.70 -5.24
C ARG A 111 8.29 -6.93 -5.56
N ALA A 112 7.78 -6.99 -6.79
CA ALA A 112 7.16 -8.16 -7.35
C ALA A 112 8.21 -9.19 -7.84
N VAL A 113 8.11 -10.46 -7.44
CA VAL A 113 9.01 -11.54 -7.88
C VAL A 113 8.24 -12.74 -8.45
N GLY A 114 8.95 -13.63 -9.15
CA GLY A 114 8.35 -14.78 -9.84
C GLY A 114 8.15 -14.54 -11.34
N THR A 115 7.05 -15.05 -11.88
CA THR A 115 6.76 -15.07 -13.32
C THR A 115 6.44 -13.66 -13.87
N PRO A 116 7.13 -13.21 -14.92
CA PRO A 116 6.80 -11.96 -15.62
C PRO A 116 5.37 -11.87 -16.14
N GLY A 117 4.84 -10.66 -16.21
CA GLY A 117 3.50 -10.35 -16.72
C GLY A 117 2.36 -10.61 -15.72
N LYS A 118 2.70 -10.78 -14.44
CA LYS A 118 1.73 -10.89 -13.33
C LYS A 118 1.76 -9.62 -12.49
N SER A 119 0.65 -9.32 -11.84
CA SER A 119 0.52 -8.11 -11.02
C SER A 119 -0.36 -8.32 -9.81
N ALA A 120 -0.29 -7.38 -8.89
CA ALA A 120 -1.27 -7.18 -7.83
C ALA A 120 -1.36 -5.67 -7.53
N THR A 121 -2.52 -5.23 -7.09
CA THR A 121 -2.72 -3.86 -6.59
C THR A 121 -2.97 -3.93 -5.10
N MET A 122 -2.29 -3.07 -4.34
CA MET A 122 -2.48 -2.95 -2.90
C MET A 122 -2.92 -1.53 -2.56
N THR A 123 -4.08 -1.42 -1.91
CA THR A 123 -4.71 -0.15 -1.54
C THR A 123 -4.98 -0.15 -0.05
N THR A 124 -4.58 0.89 0.66
CA THR A 124 -4.89 1.08 2.08
C THR A 124 -6.36 1.49 2.24
N GLY A 125 -7.06 0.88 3.19
CA GLY A 125 -8.43 1.22 3.55
C GLY A 125 -8.62 1.21 5.06
N ALA A 126 -9.70 1.82 5.51
CA ALA A 126 -10.07 1.95 6.91
C ALA A 126 -11.59 2.17 7.03
N THR A 127 -12.10 2.16 8.26
CA THR A 127 -13.46 2.58 8.61
C THR A 127 -13.45 4.06 8.96
N ASP A 128 -14.30 4.84 8.31
CA ASP A 128 -14.68 6.22 8.64
C ASP A 128 -15.93 6.18 9.55
N PRO A 129 -16.01 6.97 10.62
CA PRO A 129 -17.17 6.97 11.52
C PRO A 129 -18.42 7.63 10.91
N GLY A 130 -18.35 8.12 9.66
CA GLY A 130 -19.47 8.72 8.98
C GLY A 130 -19.89 10.08 9.56
N PRO A 131 -21.04 10.61 9.12
CA PRO A 131 -21.48 11.97 9.44
C PRO A 131 -21.70 12.26 10.93
N ASP A 132 -21.96 11.25 11.77
CA ASP A 132 -22.14 11.46 13.20
C ASP A 132 -20.82 11.50 14.00
N GLY A 133 -19.71 11.07 13.39
CA GLY A 133 -18.38 11.06 13.98
C GLY A 133 -18.20 10.03 15.11
N ILE A 134 -19.05 9.01 15.18
CA ILE A 134 -19.03 7.98 16.22
C ILE A 134 -18.85 6.60 15.58
N PHE A 135 -17.72 5.94 15.85
CA PHE A 135 -17.51 4.55 15.41
C PHE A 135 -18.50 3.56 16.03
N GLY A 136 -18.84 2.52 15.27
CA GLY A 136 -19.72 1.43 15.67
C GLY A 136 -21.20 1.74 15.46
N THR A 137 -21.51 2.75 14.66
CA THR A 137 -22.88 3.16 14.30
C THR A 137 -23.27 2.59 12.93
N ALA A 138 -24.46 2.93 12.45
CA ALA A 138 -24.98 2.38 11.20
C ALA A 138 -24.45 3.11 9.94
N ASP A 139 -23.83 4.28 10.13
CA ASP A 139 -23.25 5.14 9.11
C ASP A 139 -21.73 4.99 8.96
N ASP A 140 -21.09 4.14 9.75
CA ASP A 140 -19.70 3.69 9.51
C ASP A 140 -19.52 3.25 8.05
N GLU A 141 -18.54 3.82 7.36
CA GLU A 141 -18.24 3.50 5.96
C GLU A 141 -16.81 2.99 5.80
N VAL A 142 -16.63 2.01 4.91
CA VAL A 142 -15.28 1.59 4.51
C VAL A 142 -14.78 2.53 3.42
N VAL A 143 -13.75 3.30 3.73
CA VAL A 143 -13.06 4.19 2.79
C VAL A 143 -11.77 3.56 2.28
N PHE A 144 -11.38 3.94 1.07
CA PHE A 144 -10.14 3.51 0.43
C PHE A 144 -9.31 4.72 0.04
N SER A 145 -7.99 4.58 0.17
CA SER A 145 -7.05 5.59 -0.31
C SER A 145 -7.23 5.83 -1.81
N THR A 146 -7.14 7.09 -2.23
CA THR A 146 -6.98 7.48 -3.64
C THR A 146 -5.66 6.97 -4.22
N GLU A 147 -4.67 6.72 -3.35
CA GLU A 147 -3.36 6.20 -3.70
C GLU A 147 -3.28 4.68 -3.57
N SER A 148 -2.58 4.03 -4.51
CA SER A 148 -2.45 2.58 -4.56
C SER A 148 -1.11 2.14 -5.12
N TYR A 149 -0.54 1.08 -4.54
CA TYR A 149 0.66 0.47 -5.07
C TYR A 149 0.33 -0.62 -6.09
N VAL A 150 0.74 -0.43 -7.34
CA VAL A 150 0.58 -1.41 -8.42
C VAL A 150 1.88 -2.20 -8.61
N ALA A 151 1.93 -3.38 -8.00
CA ALA A 151 3.07 -4.29 -8.11
C ALA A 151 3.04 -5.04 -9.46
N VAL A 152 3.93 -4.71 -10.38
CA VAL A 152 4.06 -5.42 -11.66
C VAL A 152 5.34 -6.22 -11.73
N ARG A 153 5.23 -7.54 -11.97
CA ARG A 153 6.39 -8.37 -12.25
C ARG A 153 6.83 -8.18 -13.71
N ASN A 154 7.73 -7.23 -13.93
CA ASN A 154 8.37 -7.00 -15.23
C ASN A 154 9.34 -8.13 -15.62
N THR A 155 9.92 -8.09 -16.82
CA THR A 155 11.04 -8.98 -17.18
C THR A 155 12.34 -8.57 -16.48
N GLY A 156 13.35 -9.43 -16.50
CA GLY A 156 14.66 -9.14 -15.87
C GLY A 156 14.66 -9.24 -14.34
N LYS A 157 15.65 -8.63 -13.69
CA LYS A 157 15.86 -8.69 -12.24
C LYS A 157 14.91 -7.73 -11.52
N PRO A 158 14.04 -8.22 -10.61
CA PRO A 158 13.21 -7.36 -9.76
C PRO A 158 14.05 -6.37 -8.95
N LYS A 159 13.55 -5.13 -8.83
CA LYS A 159 14.11 -4.10 -7.96
C LYS A 159 13.06 -3.66 -6.96
N PHE A 160 13.53 -3.25 -5.79
CA PHE A 160 12.70 -2.60 -4.79
C PHE A 160 12.48 -1.14 -5.14
N GLU A 161 11.32 -0.63 -4.78
CA GLU A 161 10.93 0.78 -4.79
C GLU A 161 10.31 1.15 -3.44
N ASN A 162 10.42 2.42 -3.07
CA ASN A 162 9.79 2.93 -1.85
C ASN A 162 8.29 3.08 -2.11
N VAL A 163 7.49 2.50 -1.23
CA VAL A 163 6.02 2.49 -1.28
C VAL A 163 5.40 2.96 0.04
N SER A 164 6.18 3.71 0.84
CA SER A 164 5.72 4.27 2.11
C SER A 164 4.45 5.09 1.94
N ARG A 165 4.36 5.92 0.89
CA ARG A 165 3.20 6.77 0.63
C ARG A 165 1.93 5.94 0.44
N GLU A 166 1.99 4.90 -0.38
CA GLU A 166 0.83 4.11 -0.75
C GLU A 166 0.38 3.16 0.37
N LEU A 167 1.33 2.67 1.20
CA LEU A 167 1.06 1.62 2.18
C LEU A 167 1.00 2.08 3.64
N LEU A 168 1.54 3.24 3.97
CA LEU A 168 1.57 3.78 5.34
C LEU A 168 0.63 4.95 5.56
N TYR A 169 -0.06 5.39 4.51
CA TYR A 169 -1.04 6.47 4.55
C TYR A 169 -2.30 6.09 3.79
N ILE A 170 -3.39 6.76 4.15
CA ILE A 170 -4.64 6.83 3.39
C ILE A 170 -4.85 8.29 2.97
N TYR A 171 -5.11 8.48 1.69
CA TYR A 171 -5.49 9.77 1.11
C TYR A 171 -6.98 9.70 0.80
N VAL A 172 -7.79 10.45 1.53
CA VAL A 172 -9.25 10.39 1.45
C VAL A 172 -9.84 11.75 1.81
N ASP A 173 -10.87 12.15 1.07
CA ASP A 173 -11.68 13.34 1.32
C ASP A 173 -12.79 13.00 2.33
N LEU A 174 -12.56 13.28 3.62
CA LEU A 174 -13.54 12.95 4.67
C LEU A 174 -14.60 14.03 4.87
N ASP A 175 -14.30 15.29 4.51
CA ASP A 175 -15.24 16.40 4.70
C ASP A 175 -16.10 16.71 3.46
N GLY A 176 -15.79 16.06 2.33
CA GLY A 176 -16.51 16.13 1.07
C GLY A 176 -16.24 17.41 0.28
N ASP A 177 -15.12 18.10 0.53
CA ASP A 177 -14.77 19.33 -0.16
C ASP A 177 -14.18 19.12 -1.57
N GLY A 178 -13.85 17.87 -1.91
CA GLY A 178 -13.26 17.44 -3.17
C GLY A 178 -11.73 17.33 -3.15
N THR A 179 -11.09 17.54 -2.00
CA THR A 179 -9.65 17.42 -1.77
C THR A 179 -9.39 16.22 -0.87
N ALA A 180 -8.39 15.39 -1.18
CA ALA A 180 -8.05 14.30 -0.28
C ALA A 180 -7.09 14.77 0.81
N GLU A 181 -7.41 14.45 2.07
CA GLU A 181 -6.49 14.64 3.18
C GLU A 181 -5.64 13.38 3.41
N ARG A 182 -4.44 13.61 3.93
CA ARG A 182 -3.49 12.56 4.28
C ARG A 182 -3.68 12.16 5.74
N TYR A 183 -3.98 10.88 5.99
CA TYR A 183 -3.96 10.29 7.33
C TYR A 183 -2.95 9.13 7.37
N ASN A 184 -2.10 9.11 8.38
CA ASN A 184 -1.19 7.98 8.64
C ASN A 184 -1.97 6.74 9.11
N LEU A 185 -1.40 5.54 8.96
CA LEU A 185 -1.97 4.36 9.61
C LEU A 185 -2.08 4.59 11.13
N PHE A 186 -3.21 4.18 11.69
CA PHE A 186 -3.57 4.35 13.12
C PHE A 186 -3.80 5.79 13.57
N ASN A 187 -4.07 6.71 12.63
CA ASN A 187 -4.69 7.99 12.95
C ASN A 187 -6.06 7.78 13.64
N ASP A 188 -6.42 8.63 14.59
CA ASP A 188 -7.65 8.48 15.39
C ASP A 188 -8.92 8.90 14.62
N ALA A 189 -8.78 9.57 13.48
CA ALA A 189 -9.88 9.89 12.58
C ALA A 189 -10.50 8.64 11.91
N LEU A 190 -9.78 7.51 11.85
CA LEU A 190 -10.23 6.27 11.20
C LEU A 190 -9.94 5.04 12.07
N GLN A 191 -10.61 3.92 11.82
CA GLN A 191 -10.41 2.64 12.52
C GLN A 191 -10.29 1.44 11.57
N ASP A 192 -10.04 0.25 12.11
CA ASP A 192 -10.04 -1.03 11.38
C ASP A 192 -9.20 -1.03 10.09
N TYR A 193 -8.01 -0.43 10.15
CA TYR A 193 -7.10 -0.32 9.01
C TYR A 193 -6.80 -1.68 8.37
N PHE A 194 -6.76 -1.72 7.03
CA PHE A 194 -6.40 -2.91 6.27
C PHE A 194 -5.69 -2.56 4.96
N TRP A 195 -4.89 -3.49 4.44
CA TRP A 195 -4.48 -3.50 3.05
C TRP A 195 -5.43 -4.38 2.23
N SER A 196 -6.04 -3.79 1.22
CA SER A 196 -6.80 -4.47 0.19
C SER A 196 -5.84 -4.96 -0.89
N TYR A 197 -5.59 -6.27 -0.97
CA TYR A 197 -4.67 -6.87 -1.94
C TYR A 197 -5.45 -7.56 -3.06
N ASP A 198 -5.61 -6.88 -4.20
CA ASP A 198 -6.21 -7.46 -5.40
C ASP A 198 -5.16 -8.14 -6.29
N ASN A 199 -5.17 -9.46 -6.30
CA ASN A 199 -4.15 -10.25 -6.97
C ASN A 199 -4.57 -10.66 -8.38
N ASN A 200 -3.66 -10.46 -9.35
CA ASN A 200 -3.80 -10.87 -10.74
C ASN A 200 -2.72 -11.91 -11.11
N GLY A 201 -2.59 -12.94 -10.26
CA GLY A 201 -1.68 -14.06 -10.47
C GLY A 201 -0.24 -13.81 -10.04
N LEU A 202 0.05 -12.71 -9.32
CA LEU A 202 1.37 -12.48 -8.75
C LEU A 202 1.67 -13.52 -7.67
N LYS A 203 2.82 -14.20 -7.82
CA LYS A 203 3.20 -15.29 -6.93
C LYS A 203 3.77 -14.81 -5.60
N VAL A 204 4.62 -13.79 -5.64
CA VAL A 204 5.23 -13.25 -4.43
C VAL A 204 5.44 -11.75 -4.60
N LEU A 205 4.86 -10.97 -3.69
CA LEU A 205 5.27 -9.60 -3.40
C LEU A 205 6.15 -9.63 -2.16
N GLN A 206 7.33 -9.01 -2.23
CA GLN A 206 8.22 -8.89 -1.07
C GLN A 206 8.20 -7.46 -0.57
N LEU A 207 7.94 -7.30 0.72
CA LEU A 207 8.01 -6.03 1.44
C LEU A 207 9.19 -6.06 2.39
N ARG A 208 9.83 -4.89 2.56
CA ARG A 208 10.90 -4.66 3.52
C ARG A 208 10.64 -3.38 4.28
N PHE A 209 10.75 -3.46 5.60
CA PHE A 209 10.52 -2.35 6.51
C PHE A 209 11.87 -1.95 7.11
N TYR A 210 12.34 -0.74 6.79
CA TYR A 210 13.62 -0.21 7.24
C TYR A 210 13.37 0.92 8.24
N GLU A 211 14.14 0.97 9.33
CA GLU A 211 14.18 2.11 10.27
C GLU A 211 14.90 3.31 9.64
N ILE A 212 14.35 3.79 8.53
CA ILE A 212 14.80 4.93 7.74
C ILE A 212 13.53 5.70 7.39
N SER A 213 13.52 6.99 7.68
CA SER A 213 12.38 7.85 7.40
C SER A 213 12.14 8.07 5.92
N THR A 214 10.88 8.31 5.57
CA THR A 214 10.45 8.85 4.28
C THR A 214 9.64 10.11 4.55
N ASP A 215 9.98 11.19 3.87
CA ASP A 215 9.12 12.37 3.76
C ASP A 215 8.00 12.04 2.77
N VAL A 216 6.76 12.03 3.25
CA VAL A 216 5.57 11.73 2.47
C VAL A 216 4.76 13.00 2.37
N GLU A 217 4.76 13.65 1.21
CA GLU A 217 4.08 14.92 0.99
C GLU A 217 2.54 14.80 1.19
N ALA A 218 1.92 15.90 1.60
CA ALA A 218 0.47 16.06 1.45
C ALA A 218 0.10 16.22 -0.05
N GLU A 219 -1.19 16.03 -0.40
CA GLU A 219 -1.68 16.31 -1.76
C GLU A 219 -1.68 17.82 -2.09
#